data_AF-X6F2K1-F1
#
_entry.id   AF-X6F2K1-F1
#
_cell.length_a   1.000
_cell.length_b   1.000
_cell.length_c   1.000
_cell.angle_alpha   90.00
_cell.angle_beta   90.00
_cell.angle_gamma   90.00
#
_symmetry.space_group_name_H-M   'P 1'
#
loop_
_entity.id
_entity.type
_entity.pdbx_description
1 polymer ?
#
loop_
_entity_poly.entity_id
_entity_poly.type
_entity_poly.pdbx_seq_one_letter_code
_entity_poly.pdbx_strand_id
1 'polypeptide(L)'
;MGQPLTQRADQPLKPRGKRQSRARARQHLAPNPAPLATQDARPSADVPVPEPRPVDTPKADTPKSQDQNAENPKSGAAPNLPKDEESRQKSPKPPEPPAETESEPEPPAVAPTPTPKPATTTPEPQPPAVAPQPTPKPAEAGGEEKMLPDPRSADFPADKMPAEEVACRERLNTLGVEFEERKAESNPEIGCSIPYPIVLKSLGKSIAIGPGTELNCPMAEAAARFAADVIQPAAKAEFGADLKSIGQASAFVCRPRNGTRKLSEHAFGNALDIASFTLSDGKTIEVGPAPPEKDGKFLDAVRKAACGPFKTVLGPGADADHALHFHLDLEPRRHGGTFCQ
;
A
#
# COMPACT_ATOMS: atom_id res chain seq x y z
N MET A 1 26.26 5.59 -61.97
CA MET A 1 24.97 5.04 -62.42
C MET A 1 24.01 5.06 -61.24
N GLY A 2 23.21 6.11 -61.12
CA GLY A 2 22.24 6.29 -60.04
C GLY A 2 21.25 7.38 -60.44
N GLN A 3 19.96 7.03 -60.48
CA GLN A 3 18.86 7.94 -60.80
C GLN A 3 18.73 9.04 -59.74
N PRO A 4 18.13 10.20 -60.10
CA PRO A 4 17.25 10.85 -59.14
C PRO A 4 15.87 11.23 -59.69
N LEU A 5 15.00 11.33 -58.69
CA LEU A 5 13.55 11.46 -58.68
C LEU A 5 13.04 12.79 -59.24
N THR A 6 11.87 12.69 -59.87
CA THR A 6 11.04 13.78 -60.42
C THR A 6 10.37 14.62 -59.35
N GLN A 7 10.37 15.94 -59.56
CA GLN A 7 9.60 16.95 -58.81
C GLN A 7 8.10 16.86 -59.17
N ARG A 8 7.22 17.03 -58.17
CA ARG A 8 5.77 17.13 -58.37
C ARG A 8 5.26 18.47 -57.82
N ALA A 9 4.59 19.21 -58.69
CA ALA A 9 4.15 20.57 -58.51
C ALA A 9 2.91 20.72 -57.59
N ASP A 10 2.90 21.85 -56.87
CA ASP A 10 1.80 22.41 -56.08
C ASP A 10 0.53 22.68 -56.92
N GLN A 11 -0.63 22.36 -56.37
CA GLN A 11 -1.95 22.83 -56.81
C GLN A 11 -2.68 23.49 -55.62
N PRO A 12 -3.24 24.71 -55.77
CA PRO A 12 -4.01 25.35 -54.72
C PRO A 12 -5.49 24.92 -54.71
N LEU A 13 -6.00 24.60 -53.52
CA LEU A 13 -7.38 24.21 -53.25
C LEU A 13 -8.33 25.42 -53.17
N LYS A 14 -9.49 25.32 -53.84
CA LYS A 14 -10.59 26.30 -53.90
C LYS A 14 -11.36 26.45 -52.56
N PRO A 15 -11.95 27.62 -52.26
CA PRO A 15 -12.71 27.84 -51.03
C PRO A 15 -14.16 27.30 -51.12
N ARG A 16 -14.62 26.65 -50.04
CA ARG A 16 -15.98 26.12 -49.87
C ARG A 16 -16.96 27.21 -49.41
N GLY A 17 -18.14 27.19 -50.00
CA GLY A 17 -19.21 28.17 -49.82
C GLY A 17 -19.90 28.18 -48.46
N LYS A 18 -20.38 29.36 -48.08
CA LYS A 18 -21.18 29.67 -46.89
C LYS A 18 -22.58 29.06 -47.03
N ARG A 19 -22.99 28.23 -46.07
CA ARG A 19 -24.40 27.89 -45.82
C ARG A 19 -24.92 28.71 -44.64
N GLN A 20 -25.87 29.60 -44.92
CA GLN A 20 -26.69 30.27 -43.91
C GLN A 20 -27.73 29.29 -43.36
N SER A 21 -27.71 29.02 -42.06
CA SER A 21 -28.79 28.35 -41.34
C SER A 21 -29.58 29.40 -40.55
N ARG A 22 -30.89 29.41 -40.80
CA ARG A 22 -31.89 30.31 -40.21
C ARG A 22 -32.06 30.02 -38.71
N ALA A 23 -32.04 31.07 -37.90
CA ALA A 23 -32.48 31.04 -36.51
C ALA A 23 -33.98 30.70 -36.44
N ARG A 24 -34.34 29.69 -35.65
CA ARG A 24 -35.72 29.39 -35.27
C ARG A 24 -35.87 29.65 -33.78
N ALA A 25 -36.52 30.75 -33.45
CA ALA A 25 -36.97 31.08 -32.10
C ALA A 25 -37.90 29.97 -31.58
N ARG A 26 -37.59 29.42 -30.41
CA ARG A 26 -38.54 28.66 -29.59
C ARG A 26 -38.73 29.39 -28.26
N GLN A 27 -40.00 29.54 -27.95
CA GLN A 27 -40.57 30.42 -26.96
C GLN A 27 -40.24 29.94 -25.55
N HIS A 28 -39.77 30.87 -24.70
CA HIS A 28 -39.73 30.71 -23.26
C HIS A 28 -41.17 30.76 -22.72
N LEU A 29 -41.62 29.66 -22.09
CA LEU A 29 -42.73 29.71 -21.14
C LEU A 29 -42.15 29.87 -19.74
N ALA A 30 -42.42 31.02 -19.13
CA ALA A 30 -42.23 31.28 -17.71
C ALA A 30 -43.39 30.67 -16.91
N PRO A 31 -43.17 30.11 -15.71
CA PRO A 31 -44.21 29.96 -14.71
C PRO A 31 -44.31 31.22 -13.84
N ASN A 32 -45.54 31.68 -13.65
CA ASN A 32 -45.93 32.84 -12.86
C ASN A 32 -45.83 32.54 -11.35
N PRO A 33 -45.43 33.47 -10.47
CA PRO A 33 -45.43 33.28 -9.03
C PRO A 33 -46.77 33.70 -8.41
N ALA A 34 -47.23 32.98 -7.39
CA ALA A 34 -48.31 33.41 -6.49
C ALA A 34 -47.87 33.22 -5.02
N PRO A 35 -48.37 34.04 -4.07
CA PRO A 35 -47.64 34.33 -2.84
C PRO A 35 -48.15 33.64 -1.55
N LEU A 36 -47.21 33.53 -0.61
CA LEU A 36 -47.30 33.57 0.87
C LEU A 36 -48.26 32.63 1.63
N ALA A 37 -47.65 31.77 2.46
CA ALA A 37 -48.11 31.52 3.83
C ALA A 37 -46.89 31.23 4.74
N THR A 38 -46.64 32.16 5.65
CA THR A 38 -45.80 32.05 6.84
C THR A 38 -46.38 31.01 7.80
N GLN A 39 -45.54 30.12 8.35
CA GLN A 39 -45.81 29.47 9.63
C GLN A 39 -44.53 29.38 10.47
N ASP A 40 -44.74 29.67 11.74
CA ASP A 40 -43.82 30.05 12.79
C ASP A 40 -42.80 28.98 13.21
N ALA A 41 -41.73 29.49 13.82
CA ALA A 41 -40.70 28.75 14.53
C ALA A 41 -41.15 28.30 15.94
N ARG A 42 -40.54 27.17 16.40
CA ARG A 42 -40.02 26.82 17.76
C ARG A 42 -40.42 25.39 18.21
N PRO A 43 -39.70 24.76 19.17
CA PRO A 43 -38.26 24.75 19.45
C PRO A 43 -37.67 23.31 19.56
N SER A 44 -36.36 23.24 19.81
CA SER A 44 -35.52 22.05 20.03
C SER A 44 -36.08 21.02 21.01
N ALA A 45 -35.85 19.74 20.69
CA ALA A 45 -35.85 18.64 21.66
C ALA A 45 -34.41 18.15 21.85
N ASP A 46 -33.96 18.20 23.10
CA ASP A 46 -32.70 17.63 23.60
C ASP A 46 -32.61 16.13 23.29
N VAL A 47 -31.52 15.73 22.63
CA VAL A 47 -31.11 14.32 22.50
C VAL A 47 -29.89 14.11 23.41
N PRO A 48 -29.92 13.17 24.36
CA PRO A 48 -28.85 12.98 25.33
C PRO A 48 -27.58 12.39 24.68
N VAL A 49 -26.44 12.95 25.11
CA VAL A 49 -25.07 12.51 24.79
C VAL A 49 -24.81 11.13 25.41
N PRO A 50 -24.30 10.13 24.66
CA PRO A 50 -23.87 8.87 25.27
C PRO A 50 -22.53 9.03 26.00
N GLU A 51 -22.47 8.57 27.25
CA GLU A 51 -21.27 8.52 28.08
C GLU A 51 -20.20 7.55 27.51
N PRO A 52 -18.90 7.84 27.70
CA PRO A 52 -17.82 6.95 27.28
C PRO A 52 -17.75 5.69 28.15
N ARG A 53 -17.64 4.52 27.51
CA ARG A 53 -17.40 3.24 28.19
C ARG A 53 -15.99 3.18 28.81
N PRO A 54 -15.80 2.53 29.96
CA PRO A 54 -14.49 2.34 30.57
C PRO A 54 -13.56 1.48 29.70
N VAL A 55 -12.30 1.88 29.66
CA VAL A 55 -11.17 1.13 29.10
C VAL A 55 -10.73 0.05 30.09
N ASP A 56 -10.95 -1.22 29.74
CA ASP A 56 -10.32 -2.36 30.42
C ASP A 56 -8.92 -2.60 29.85
N THR A 57 -7.92 -2.34 30.68
CA THR A 57 -6.50 -2.73 30.46
C THR A 57 -6.32 -4.24 30.57
N PRO A 58 -5.57 -4.90 29.67
CA PRO A 58 -5.19 -6.30 29.86
C PRO A 58 -4.07 -6.41 30.90
N LYS A 59 -4.36 -7.04 32.04
CA LYS A 59 -3.33 -7.57 32.95
C LYS A 59 -2.87 -8.92 32.45
N ALA A 60 -1.55 -9.11 32.47
CA ALA A 60 -0.88 -10.38 32.31
C ALA A 60 -1.19 -11.29 33.50
N ASP A 61 -1.55 -12.54 33.23
CA ASP A 61 -1.54 -13.60 34.24
C ASP A 61 -0.96 -14.90 33.65
N THR A 62 0.17 -15.27 34.24
CA THR A 62 0.83 -16.59 34.28
C THR A 62 -0.13 -17.72 34.67
N PRO A 63 -0.02 -18.94 34.10
CA PRO A 63 -0.69 -20.11 34.67
C PRO A 63 0.18 -20.78 35.73
N LYS A 64 -0.39 -20.95 36.94
CA LYS A 64 0.08 -21.88 37.98
C LYS A 64 -0.74 -23.16 37.89
N SER A 65 -0.05 -24.31 37.86
CA SER A 65 -0.62 -25.64 38.09
C SER A 65 -1.30 -25.74 39.45
N GLN A 66 -2.36 -26.56 39.52
CA GLN A 66 -2.61 -27.47 40.64
C GLN A 66 -3.63 -28.56 40.28
N ASP A 67 -3.23 -29.81 40.55
CA ASP A 67 -4.02 -31.03 40.59
C ASP A 67 -5.22 -30.93 41.56
N GLN A 68 -6.31 -31.65 41.26
CA GLN A 68 -6.83 -32.74 42.11
C GLN A 68 -8.08 -33.44 41.54
N ASN A 69 -7.85 -34.71 41.22
CA ASN A 69 -8.64 -35.95 41.38
C ASN A 69 -10.17 -35.96 41.65
N ALA A 70 -10.81 -36.88 40.90
CA ALA A 70 -11.89 -37.83 41.22
C ALA A 70 -13.27 -37.33 41.70
N GLU A 71 -14.31 -37.64 40.91
CA GLU A 71 -15.36 -38.63 41.27
C GLU A 71 -16.32 -38.86 40.08
N ASN A 72 -16.68 -40.12 39.84
CA ASN A 72 -17.77 -40.55 38.96
C ASN A 72 -18.83 -41.23 39.85
N PRO A 73 -20.14 -41.18 39.53
CA PRO A 73 -20.73 -42.42 39.04
C PRO A 73 -21.92 -42.31 38.06
N LYS A 74 -21.92 -43.27 37.11
CA LYS A 74 -23.01 -44.22 36.73
C LYS A 74 -24.21 -43.77 35.85
N SER A 75 -24.25 -44.46 34.69
CA SER A 75 -25.23 -45.50 34.29
C SER A 75 -26.40 -45.17 33.35
N GLY A 76 -26.54 -46.04 32.33
CA GLY A 76 -27.73 -46.33 31.51
C GLY A 76 -27.53 -45.92 30.04
N ALA A 77 -27.83 -46.71 29.00
CA ALA A 77 -28.36 -48.05 28.81
C ALA A 77 -28.20 -48.37 27.30
N ALA A 78 -27.98 -49.64 26.93
CA ALA A 78 -28.16 -50.20 25.58
C ALA A 78 -29.40 -51.16 25.62
N PRO A 79 -29.96 -51.75 24.53
CA PRO A 79 -29.28 -52.20 23.29
C PRO A 79 -30.11 -52.14 21.96
N ASN A 80 -29.46 -52.38 20.81
CA ASN A 80 -29.80 -53.48 19.88
C ASN A 80 -28.94 -53.45 18.59
N LEU A 81 -28.46 -54.65 18.22
CA LEU A 81 -27.73 -55.07 17.00
C LEU A 81 -28.59 -56.16 16.31
N PRO A 82 -28.45 -56.39 14.99
CA PRO A 82 -27.52 -57.42 14.46
C PRO A 82 -26.80 -56.96 13.16
N LYS A 83 -25.48 -57.14 12.96
CA LYS A 83 -24.61 -58.32 12.68
C LYS A 83 -24.29 -58.51 11.18
N ASP A 84 -23.07 -59.01 10.97
CA ASP A 84 -22.35 -59.48 9.76
C ASP A 84 -21.36 -58.42 9.20
N GLU A 85 -20.05 -58.65 9.00
CA GLU A 85 -19.23 -59.86 8.97
C GLU A 85 -17.77 -59.59 9.41
N GLU A 86 -17.03 -60.68 9.59
CA GLU A 86 -15.73 -60.85 10.24
C GLU A 86 -14.52 -60.60 9.32
N SER A 87 -13.50 -59.85 9.78
CA SER A 87 -12.09 -60.26 9.62
C SER A 87 -11.13 -59.47 10.52
N ARG A 88 -10.24 -60.21 11.16
CA ARG A 88 -9.26 -59.80 12.17
C ARG A 88 -8.03 -59.18 11.51
N GLN A 89 -7.45 -58.14 12.13
CA GLN A 89 -6.08 -58.16 12.68
C GLN A 89 -5.73 -56.82 13.35
N LYS A 90 -5.05 -56.95 14.48
CA LYS A 90 -4.72 -55.92 15.47
C LYS A 90 -3.22 -55.68 15.40
N SER A 91 -2.77 -54.44 15.26
CA SER A 91 -1.43 -53.99 15.71
C SER A 91 -1.39 -52.45 15.82
N PRO A 92 -0.58 -51.89 16.76
CA PRO A 92 -0.75 -50.54 17.29
C PRO A 92 0.22 -49.49 16.70
N LYS A 93 -0.12 -48.22 16.96
CA LYS A 93 0.61 -46.96 16.67
C LYS A 93 1.86 -46.79 17.60
N PRO A 94 2.70 -45.74 17.44
CA PRO A 94 4.17 -45.81 17.36
C PRO A 94 4.86 -45.29 18.64
N PRO A 95 6.19 -45.39 18.78
CA PRO A 95 6.92 -44.61 19.76
C PRO A 95 7.71 -43.45 19.13
N GLU A 96 7.72 -42.33 19.85
CA GLU A 96 8.68 -41.23 19.74
C GLU A 96 9.31 -41.01 21.15
N PRO A 97 10.36 -40.19 21.31
CA PRO A 97 11.69 -40.59 21.79
C PRO A 97 11.93 -40.29 23.28
N PRO A 98 13.15 -40.58 23.80
CA PRO A 98 13.69 -39.79 24.89
C PRO A 98 15.06 -39.17 24.55
N ALA A 99 15.26 -37.96 25.06
CA ALA A 99 16.54 -37.29 25.22
C ALA A 99 16.83 -37.20 26.73
N GLU A 100 18.04 -37.55 27.17
CA GLU A 100 18.70 -36.98 28.35
C GLU A 100 20.24 -36.99 28.14
N THR A 101 20.89 -36.13 28.91
CA THR A 101 22.11 -35.35 28.64
C THR A 101 23.26 -35.81 29.54
N GLU A 102 24.52 -35.74 29.08
CA GLU A 102 25.67 -35.10 29.78
C GLU A 102 27.03 -35.40 29.10
N SER A 103 27.68 -34.31 28.66
CA SER A 103 29.10 -33.90 28.81
C SER A 103 30.31 -34.79 28.40
N GLU A 104 31.20 -34.17 27.61
CA GLU A 104 32.47 -34.60 26.96
C GLU A 104 33.69 -34.77 27.93
N PRO A 105 34.78 -35.49 27.51
CA PRO A 105 36.00 -34.77 27.01
C PRO A 105 36.86 -35.49 25.92
N GLU A 106 37.75 -34.71 25.27
CA GLU A 106 38.70 -34.94 24.13
C GLU A 106 39.74 -36.10 24.21
N PRO A 107 40.38 -36.46 23.06
CA PRO A 107 41.71 -37.10 23.01
C PRO A 107 42.83 -36.33 22.23
N PRO A 108 44.14 -36.63 22.46
CA PRO A 108 45.30 -35.85 22.00
C PRO A 108 46.02 -36.38 20.72
N ALA A 109 47.18 -35.76 20.41
CA ALA A 109 47.84 -35.60 19.10
C ALA A 109 49.11 -36.46 18.79
N VAL A 110 49.54 -36.34 17.52
CA VAL A 110 50.91 -36.42 16.90
C VAL A 110 51.44 -37.74 16.31
N ALA A 111 51.93 -37.67 15.05
CA ALA A 111 53.00 -38.48 14.45
C ALA A 111 53.76 -37.72 13.31
N PRO A 112 55.01 -38.06 12.92
CA PRO A 112 56.11 -37.10 12.62
C PRO A 112 56.61 -36.98 11.14
N THR A 113 57.50 -36.00 10.89
CA THR A 113 58.21 -35.59 9.63
C THR A 113 59.61 -36.20 9.39
N PRO A 114 60.15 -36.17 8.14
CA PRO A 114 61.59 -36.00 7.89
C PRO A 114 62.03 -34.97 6.78
N THR A 115 62.93 -34.05 7.17
CA THR A 115 64.16 -33.42 6.57
C THR A 115 64.31 -32.83 5.12
N PRO A 116 65.29 -31.89 4.87
CA PRO A 116 65.15 -30.73 3.95
C PRO A 116 66.10 -30.59 2.72
N LYS A 117 65.65 -29.74 1.77
CA LYS A 117 66.22 -28.84 0.70
C LYS A 117 67.65 -29.03 0.10
N PRO A 118 67.83 -28.64 -1.20
CA PRO A 118 68.76 -27.53 -1.51
C PRO A 118 68.17 -26.37 -2.33
N ALA A 119 68.81 -25.22 -2.16
CA ALA A 119 68.38 -23.89 -2.51
C ALA A 119 68.45 -23.55 -4.01
N THR A 120 67.55 -22.66 -4.44
CA THR A 120 67.87 -21.69 -5.47
C THR A 120 67.35 -20.33 -5.00
N THR A 121 68.28 -19.39 -4.95
CA THR A 121 68.11 -17.99 -4.57
C THR A 121 67.39 -17.24 -5.70
N THR A 122 66.39 -16.44 -5.35
CA THR A 122 65.87 -15.37 -6.21
C THR A 122 65.55 -14.18 -5.29
N PRO A 123 66.04 -12.98 -5.59
CA PRO A 123 65.95 -11.82 -4.70
C PRO A 123 64.52 -11.29 -4.58
N GLU A 124 64.20 -10.86 -3.36
CA GLU A 124 62.92 -10.36 -2.87
C GLU A 124 62.60 -8.95 -3.43
N PRO A 125 61.44 -8.74 -4.09
CA PRO A 125 60.87 -7.41 -4.26
C PRO A 125 59.98 -7.09 -3.06
N GLN A 126 60.26 -5.95 -2.41
CA GLN A 126 59.48 -5.40 -1.30
C GLN A 126 58.00 -5.22 -1.66
N PRO A 127 57.06 -5.42 -0.72
CA PRO A 127 55.64 -5.20 -0.96
C PRO A 127 55.34 -3.71 -1.15
N PRO A 128 54.51 -3.32 -2.13
CA PRO A 128 54.14 -1.93 -2.31
C PRO A 128 53.23 -1.44 -1.17
N ALA A 129 53.46 -0.19 -0.81
CA ALA A 129 52.76 0.55 0.22
C ALA A 129 51.24 0.60 0.01
N VAL A 130 50.53 0.43 1.14
CA VAL A 130 49.22 0.98 1.51
C VAL A 130 48.41 1.55 0.34
N ALA A 131 47.38 0.79 -0.08
CA ALA A 131 46.32 1.29 -0.94
C ALA A 131 45.69 2.55 -0.30
N PRO A 132 45.49 3.65 -1.05
CA PRO A 132 44.82 4.82 -0.52
C PRO A 132 43.36 4.45 -0.22
N GLN A 133 42.99 4.56 1.05
CA GLN A 133 41.59 4.53 1.47
C GLN A 133 40.83 5.60 0.67
N PRO A 134 39.61 5.31 0.17
CA PRO A 134 38.79 6.34 -0.45
C PRO A 134 38.59 7.44 0.59
N THR A 135 38.97 8.65 0.23
CA THR A 135 38.73 9.83 1.06
C THR A 135 37.25 9.87 1.42
N PRO A 136 36.87 9.91 2.72
CA PRO A 136 35.50 10.25 3.06
C PRO A 136 35.25 11.62 2.43
N LYS A 137 34.22 11.68 1.56
CA LYS A 137 33.62 12.94 1.13
C LYS A 137 33.51 13.81 2.39
N PRO A 138 33.97 15.08 2.38
CA PRO A 138 33.81 15.93 3.54
C PRO A 138 32.36 15.81 4.01
N ALA A 139 32.17 15.31 5.23
CA ALA A 139 30.91 15.50 5.93
C ALA A 139 30.72 17.02 5.90
N GLU A 140 29.75 17.47 5.10
CA GLU A 140 29.33 18.86 5.21
C GLU A 140 28.97 19.05 6.67
N ALA A 141 29.72 19.94 7.30
CA ALA A 141 29.55 20.30 8.69
C ALA A 141 28.07 20.60 8.94
N GLY A 142 27.55 20.08 10.05
CA GLY A 142 26.18 20.27 10.50
C GLY A 142 25.78 21.74 10.57
N GLY A 143 25.27 22.26 9.46
CA GLY A 143 24.14 23.17 9.49
C GLY A 143 22.88 22.32 9.59
N GLU A 144 21.87 22.82 10.31
CA GLU A 144 20.51 22.31 10.20
C GLU A 144 20.15 22.34 8.71
N GLU A 145 20.22 21.17 8.06
CA GLU A 145 20.19 21.06 6.61
C GLU A 145 18.75 21.31 6.17
N LYS A 146 18.39 22.60 6.02
CA LYS A 146 17.05 23.04 5.70
C LYS A 146 16.52 22.28 4.50
N MET A 147 15.29 21.81 4.65
CA MET A 147 14.61 21.04 3.63
C MET A 147 14.47 21.84 2.35
N LEU A 148 14.50 21.14 1.22
CA LEU A 148 14.30 21.79 -0.06
C LEU A 148 12.87 22.35 -0.13
N PRO A 149 12.70 23.60 -0.58
CA PRO A 149 11.37 24.20 -0.66
C PRO A 149 10.51 23.45 -1.67
N ASP A 150 9.28 23.11 -1.28
CA ASP A 150 8.23 22.64 -2.18
C ASP A 150 7.12 23.71 -2.22
N PRO A 151 6.65 24.15 -3.39
CA PRO A 151 5.58 25.15 -3.46
C PRO A 151 4.32 24.75 -2.69
N ARG A 152 4.02 23.45 -2.60
CA ARG A 152 2.85 22.92 -1.87
C ARG A 152 2.97 23.11 -0.36
N SER A 153 4.18 23.32 0.17
CA SER A 153 4.40 23.65 1.58
C SER A 153 3.72 24.97 2.00
N ALA A 154 3.38 25.83 1.05
CA ALA A 154 2.68 27.08 1.28
C ALA A 154 1.15 26.96 1.12
N ASP A 155 0.63 25.78 0.76
CA ASP A 155 -0.81 25.58 0.60
C ASP A 155 -1.48 25.53 1.98
N PHE A 156 -2.59 26.25 2.11
CA PHE A 156 -3.43 26.26 3.32
C PHE A 156 -4.90 26.20 2.91
N PRO A 157 -5.80 25.73 3.79
CA PRO A 157 -7.23 25.78 3.51
C PRO A 157 -7.66 27.23 3.30
N ALA A 158 -8.40 27.47 2.23
CA ALA A 158 -9.06 28.75 1.96
C ALA A 158 -10.35 28.86 2.78
N ASP A 159 -10.89 30.07 2.91
CA ASP A 159 -12.16 30.34 3.60
C ASP A 159 -13.32 29.47 3.07
N LYS A 160 -13.25 29.12 1.79
CA LYS A 160 -14.17 28.20 1.11
C LYS A 160 -13.37 27.14 0.38
N MET A 161 -13.87 25.91 0.42
CA MET A 161 -13.31 24.80 -0.32
C MET A 161 -13.29 25.12 -1.83
N PRO A 162 -12.16 24.94 -2.54
CA PRO A 162 -12.05 25.14 -3.97
C PRO A 162 -13.04 24.27 -4.75
N ALA A 163 -13.51 24.78 -5.89
CA ALA A 163 -14.47 24.07 -6.73
C ALA A 163 -13.92 22.71 -7.21
N GLU A 164 -12.62 22.62 -7.45
CA GLU A 164 -11.94 21.41 -7.88
C GLU A 164 -11.95 20.33 -6.78
N GLU A 165 -11.76 20.74 -5.52
CA GLU A 165 -11.81 19.86 -4.36
C GLU A 165 -13.25 19.36 -4.12
N VAL A 166 -14.24 20.25 -4.20
CA VAL A 166 -15.66 19.88 -4.13
C VAL A 166 -16.02 18.88 -5.22
N ALA A 167 -15.64 19.15 -6.47
CA ALA A 167 -15.91 18.26 -7.60
C ALA A 167 -15.20 16.90 -7.43
N CYS A 168 -14.02 16.86 -6.81
CA CYS A 168 -13.33 15.61 -6.50
C CYS A 168 -14.12 14.78 -5.48
N ARG A 169 -14.61 15.40 -4.40
CA ARG A 169 -15.43 14.72 -3.39
C ARG A 169 -16.74 14.20 -3.96
N GLU A 170 -17.36 14.92 -4.90
CA GLU A 170 -18.54 14.43 -5.63
C GLU A 170 -18.22 13.18 -6.47
N ARG A 171 -17.04 13.12 -7.10
CA ARG A 171 -16.59 11.93 -7.83
C ARG A 171 -16.33 10.76 -6.89
N LEU A 172 -15.74 10.98 -5.72
CA LEU A 172 -15.59 9.96 -4.69
C LEU A 172 -16.94 9.39 -4.23
N ASN A 173 -17.91 10.27 -3.97
CA ASN A 173 -19.28 9.86 -3.62
C ASN A 173 -19.93 9.04 -4.73
N THR A 174 -19.73 9.43 -6.00
CA THR A 174 -20.23 8.70 -7.17
C THR A 174 -19.59 7.30 -7.29
N LEU A 175 -18.31 7.18 -6.96
CA LEU A 175 -17.61 5.90 -6.88
C LEU A 175 -18.07 5.05 -5.69
N GLY A 176 -18.84 5.61 -4.75
CA GLY A 176 -19.30 4.95 -3.53
C GLY A 176 -18.21 4.84 -2.46
N VAL A 177 -17.20 5.71 -2.50
CA VAL A 177 -16.13 5.78 -1.51
C VAL A 177 -16.70 6.35 -0.21
N GLU A 178 -16.48 5.65 0.89
CA GLU A 178 -16.76 6.17 2.23
C GLU A 178 -15.49 6.84 2.78
N PHE A 179 -15.61 8.11 3.17
CA PHE A 179 -14.51 8.88 3.75
C PHE A 179 -15.00 9.84 4.83
N GLU A 180 -14.09 10.23 5.71
CA GLU A 180 -14.30 11.26 6.72
C GLU A 180 -13.42 12.47 6.42
N GLU A 181 -13.99 13.67 6.54
CA GLU A 181 -13.22 14.90 6.42
C GLU A 181 -12.41 15.16 7.69
N ARG A 182 -11.18 15.64 7.53
CA ARG A 182 -10.30 15.99 8.65
C ARG A 182 -9.88 17.45 8.56
N LYS A 183 -9.40 17.97 9.69
CA LYS A 183 -8.85 19.33 9.74
C LYS A 183 -7.56 19.37 8.92
N ALA A 184 -7.30 20.49 8.25
CA ALA A 184 -6.04 20.71 7.57
C ALA A 184 -4.85 20.43 8.49
N GLU A 185 -3.83 19.78 7.94
CA GLU A 185 -2.59 19.47 8.66
C GLU A 185 -1.41 20.11 7.93
N SER A 186 -0.54 20.77 8.69
CA SER A 186 0.67 21.38 8.14
C SER A 186 1.76 21.40 9.20
N ASN A 187 3.02 21.21 8.80
CA ASN A 187 4.17 21.40 9.65
C ASN A 187 5.14 22.36 8.93
N PRO A 188 5.32 23.61 9.38
CA PRO A 188 6.18 24.58 8.70
C PRO A 188 7.68 24.31 8.89
N GLU A 189 8.08 23.59 9.94
CA GLU A 189 9.50 23.22 10.16
C GLU A 189 9.95 22.18 9.15
N ILE A 190 9.08 21.20 8.86
CA ILE A 190 9.32 20.15 7.88
C ILE A 190 8.84 20.58 6.47
N GLY A 191 7.82 21.42 6.38
CA GLY A 191 7.21 21.87 5.12
C GLY A 191 6.09 20.96 4.57
N CYS A 192 5.53 20.05 5.37
CA CYS A 192 4.37 19.25 4.96
C CYS A 192 3.11 20.12 4.97
N SER A 193 2.21 19.90 4.01
CA SER A 193 0.89 20.51 4.03
C SER A 193 -0.14 19.64 3.31
N ILE A 194 -1.29 19.46 3.96
CA ILE A 194 -2.50 18.88 3.38
C ILE A 194 -3.70 19.78 3.77
N PRO A 195 -4.16 20.65 2.86
CA PRO A 195 -5.23 21.61 3.16
C PRO A 195 -6.61 20.98 3.41
N TYR A 196 -6.92 19.88 2.72
CA TYR A 196 -8.24 19.25 2.76
C TYR A 196 -8.13 17.72 2.92
N PRO A 197 -7.58 17.22 4.04
CA PRO A 197 -7.39 15.79 4.25
C PRO A 197 -8.72 15.05 4.34
N ILE A 198 -8.74 13.85 3.76
CA ILE A 198 -9.82 12.88 3.93
C ILE A 198 -9.25 11.54 4.37
N VAL A 199 -9.92 10.89 5.33
CA VAL A 199 -9.58 9.54 5.78
C VAL A 199 -10.53 8.57 5.12
N LEU A 200 -10.00 7.66 4.31
CA LEU A 200 -10.80 6.65 3.63
C LEU A 200 -11.16 5.51 4.57
N LYS A 201 -12.40 5.03 4.46
CA LYS A 201 -12.89 3.78 5.06
C LYS A 201 -13.05 2.69 4.02
N SER A 202 -13.40 3.08 2.80
CA SER A 202 -13.57 2.16 1.68
C SER A 202 -13.06 2.77 0.38
N LEU A 203 -12.78 1.90 -0.59
CA LEU A 203 -12.52 2.22 -1.98
C LEU A 203 -13.70 1.73 -2.81
N GLY A 204 -14.74 2.56 -2.86
CA GLY A 204 -16.04 2.18 -3.41
C GLY A 204 -16.90 1.39 -2.43
N LYS A 205 -17.95 0.74 -2.94
CA LYS A 205 -19.05 0.23 -2.10
C LYS A 205 -18.71 -0.98 -1.23
N SER A 206 -17.68 -1.74 -1.57
CA SER A 206 -17.47 -3.08 -0.97
C SER A 206 -16.03 -3.40 -0.60
N ILE A 207 -15.07 -2.53 -0.93
CA ILE A 207 -13.65 -2.77 -0.68
C ILE A 207 -13.25 -1.88 0.50
N ALA A 208 -13.00 -2.45 1.67
CA ALA A 208 -12.49 -1.68 2.80
C ALA A 208 -11.01 -1.30 2.60
N ILE A 209 -10.57 -0.21 3.21
CA ILE A 209 -9.14 0.14 3.26
C ILE A 209 -8.75 0.60 4.66
N GLY A 210 -7.56 0.22 5.12
CA GLY A 210 -7.05 0.70 6.39
C GLY A 210 -5.71 0.09 6.80
N PRO A 211 -5.21 0.46 7.99
CA PRO A 211 -5.80 1.44 8.91
C PRO A 211 -5.68 2.89 8.42
N GLY A 212 -6.50 3.81 8.97
CA GLY A 212 -6.30 5.28 8.94
C GLY A 212 -5.74 5.88 7.65
N THR A 213 -6.40 5.66 6.52
CA THR A 213 -5.88 6.04 5.19
C THR A 213 -6.14 7.50 4.87
N GLU A 214 -5.35 8.40 5.44
CA GLU A 214 -5.45 9.84 5.21
C GLU A 214 -4.74 10.27 3.93
N LEU A 215 -5.48 10.83 2.98
CA LEU A 215 -5.00 11.22 1.65
C LEU A 215 -5.57 12.59 1.25
N ASN A 216 -4.96 13.20 0.23
CA ASN A 216 -5.63 14.27 -0.52
C ASN A 216 -6.68 13.68 -1.48
N CYS A 217 -7.65 14.49 -1.91
CA CYS A 217 -8.75 13.99 -2.72
C CYS A 217 -8.32 13.38 -4.07
N PRO A 218 -7.41 14.01 -4.86
CA PRO A 218 -6.94 13.41 -6.11
C PRO A 218 -6.32 12.00 -5.93
N MET A 219 -5.52 11.81 -4.88
CA MET A 219 -4.90 10.51 -4.58
C MET A 219 -5.95 9.47 -4.15
N ALA A 220 -6.91 9.87 -3.32
CA ALA A 220 -8.04 9.00 -2.97
C ALA A 220 -8.86 8.57 -4.20
N GLU A 221 -9.09 9.49 -5.13
CA GLU A 221 -9.85 9.22 -6.36
C GLU A 221 -9.09 8.24 -7.27
N ALA A 222 -7.77 8.43 -7.40
CA ALA A 222 -6.90 7.51 -8.13
C ALA A 222 -6.90 6.12 -7.49
N ALA A 223 -6.77 6.03 -6.16
CA ALA A 223 -6.82 4.77 -5.42
C ALA A 223 -8.16 4.03 -5.58
N ALA A 224 -9.28 4.76 -5.50
CA ALA A 224 -10.61 4.19 -5.64
C ALA A 224 -10.85 3.60 -7.04
N ARG A 225 -10.46 4.32 -8.09
CA ARG A 225 -10.51 3.79 -9.46
C ARG A 225 -9.58 2.62 -9.65
N PHE A 226 -8.37 2.69 -9.12
CA PHE A 226 -7.42 1.58 -9.22
C PHE A 226 -7.94 0.31 -8.56
N ALA A 227 -8.58 0.42 -7.40
CA ALA A 227 -9.23 -0.72 -6.75
C ALA A 227 -10.36 -1.31 -7.60
N ALA A 228 -11.24 -0.47 -8.14
CA ALA A 228 -12.41 -0.90 -8.91
C ALA A 228 -12.04 -1.46 -10.30
N ASP A 229 -11.17 -0.78 -11.02
CA ASP A 229 -10.90 -1.02 -12.45
C ASP A 229 -9.73 -1.99 -12.68
N VAL A 230 -8.86 -2.17 -11.68
CA VAL A 230 -7.65 -3.00 -11.80
C VAL A 230 -7.61 -4.12 -10.75
N ILE A 231 -7.57 -3.77 -9.47
CA ILE A 231 -7.27 -4.75 -8.41
C ILE A 231 -8.41 -5.78 -8.30
N GLN A 232 -9.66 -5.32 -8.24
CA GLN A 232 -10.83 -6.18 -8.14
C GLN A 232 -10.94 -7.15 -9.35
N PRO A 233 -10.85 -6.69 -10.62
CA PRO A 233 -10.81 -7.60 -11.76
C PRO A 233 -9.62 -8.57 -11.74
N ALA A 234 -8.44 -8.12 -11.34
CA ALA A 234 -7.25 -8.98 -11.24
C ALA A 234 -7.43 -10.07 -10.17
N ALA A 235 -8.00 -9.72 -9.01
CA ALA A 235 -8.30 -10.67 -7.95
C ALA A 235 -9.31 -11.73 -8.43
N LYS A 236 -10.34 -11.29 -9.15
CA LYS A 236 -11.34 -12.19 -9.73
C LYS A 236 -10.74 -13.14 -10.76
N ALA A 237 -9.87 -12.63 -11.63
CA ALA A 237 -9.24 -13.40 -12.69
C ALA A 237 -8.26 -14.45 -12.13
N GLU A 238 -7.42 -14.06 -11.16
CA GLU A 238 -6.41 -14.96 -10.62
C GLU A 238 -7.03 -15.94 -9.60
N PHE A 239 -7.87 -15.46 -8.68
CA PHE A 239 -8.34 -16.26 -7.54
C PHE A 239 -9.80 -16.71 -7.62
N GLY A 240 -10.62 -16.14 -8.52
CA GLY A 240 -12.06 -16.41 -8.57
C GLY A 240 -12.87 -15.75 -7.44
N ALA A 241 -12.21 -15.08 -6.50
CA ALA A 241 -12.80 -14.37 -5.38
C ALA A 241 -12.76 -12.85 -5.58
N ASP A 242 -13.67 -12.15 -4.90
CA ASP A 242 -13.74 -10.69 -4.96
C ASP A 242 -12.75 -10.08 -3.97
N LEU A 243 -12.29 -8.84 -4.23
CA LEU A 243 -11.48 -8.11 -3.26
C LEU A 243 -12.39 -7.61 -2.13
N LYS A 244 -12.01 -7.91 -0.89
CA LYS A 244 -12.74 -7.50 0.31
C LYS A 244 -12.10 -6.30 0.98
N SER A 245 -10.78 -6.27 1.07
CA SER A 245 -10.07 -5.15 1.68
C SER A 245 -8.64 -4.99 1.19
N ILE A 246 -8.12 -3.78 1.31
CA ILE A 246 -6.71 -3.43 1.10
C ILE A 246 -6.11 -3.01 2.45
N GLY A 247 -4.99 -3.63 2.80
CA GLY A 247 -4.15 -3.21 3.91
C GLY A 247 -3.11 -2.21 3.43
N GLN A 248 -3.15 -0.98 3.94
CA GLN A 248 -2.13 0.03 3.67
C GLN A 248 -1.01 -0.03 4.73
N ALA A 249 0.23 0.27 4.32
CA ALA A 249 1.36 0.44 5.23
C ALA A 249 1.54 1.90 5.66
N SER A 250 1.34 2.85 4.74
CA SER A 250 1.45 4.28 5.02
C SER A 250 0.65 5.12 4.02
N ALA A 251 0.13 6.25 4.49
CA ALA A 251 -0.64 7.24 3.74
C ALA A 251 -0.06 8.63 4.05
N PHE A 252 -0.77 9.56 4.68
CA PHE A 252 -0.13 10.81 5.11
C PHE A 252 0.99 10.56 6.15
N VAL A 253 2.22 10.96 5.82
CA VAL A 253 3.38 10.94 6.73
C VAL A 253 4.24 12.16 6.46
N CYS A 254 4.31 13.06 7.43
CA CYS A 254 5.07 14.29 7.32
C CYS A 254 6.59 14.04 7.51
N ARG A 255 7.29 13.78 6.41
CA ARG A 255 8.75 13.55 6.41
C ARG A 255 9.41 13.82 5.05
N PRO A 256 10.73 14.08 5.01
CA PRO A 256 11.50 13.95 3.78
C PRO A 256 11.56 12.49 3.29
N ARG A 257 11.93 12.33 2.02
CA ARG A 257 12.33 11.02 1.47
C ARG A 257 13.60 10.56 2.17
N ASN A 258 13.72 9.24 2.36
CA ASN A 258 14.81 8.62 3.10
C ASN A 258 16.17 9.08 2.56
N GLY A 259 17.05 9.58 3.43
CA GLY A 259 18.39 10.05 3.05
C GLY A 259 18.44 11.28 2.13
N THR A 260 17.35 12.05 2.01
CA THR A 260 17.31 13.26 1.16
C THR A 260 16.75 14.47 1.90
N ARG A 261 16.90 15.66 1.31
CA ARG A 261 16.24 16.90 1.74
C ARG A 261 14.92 17.19 1.01
N LYS A 262 14.48 16.30 0.12
CA LYS A 262 13.24 16.47 -0.65
C LYS A 262 12.08 15.87 0.11
N LEU A 263 10.95 16.57 0.16
CA LEU A 263 9.72 16.06 0.76
C LEU A 263 9.21 14.80 0.04
N SER A 264 8.67 13.88 0.84
CA SER A 264 7.95 12.71 0.31
C SER A 264 6.58 13.15 -0.22
N GLU A 265 6.03 12.42 -1.18
CA GLU A 265 4.63 12.65 -1.60
C GLU A 265 3.63 12.30 -0.49
N HIS A 266 4.01 11.41 0.44
CA HIS A 266 3.28 11.17 1.69
C HIS A 266 3.12 12.45 2.53
N ALA A 267 4.04 13.41 2.45
CA ALA A 267 3.97 14.66 3.19
C ALA A 267 2.88 15.62 2.67
N PHE A 268 2.21 15.26 1.58
CA PHE A 268 1.12 16.02 0.96
C PHE A 268 -0.16 15.16 0.80
N GLY A 269 -0.19 13.98 1.45
CA GLY A 269 -1.22 12.95 1.26
C GLY A 269 -1.37 12.50 -0.19
N ASN A 270 -0.30 12.63 -0.98
CA ASN A 270 -0.28 12.39 -2.42
C ASN A 270 0.34 11.03 -2.78
N ALA A 271 0.49 10.16 -1.79
CA ALA A 271 1.02 8.81 -1.92
C ALA A 271 0.31 7.81 -1.01
N LEU A 272 0.32 6.55 -1.42
CA LEU A 272 -0.26 5.42 -0.69
C LEU A 272 0.65 4.20 -0.82
N ASP A 273 0.97 3.60 0.33
CA ASP A 273 1.70 2.33 0.41
C ASP A 273 0.71 1.19 0.64
N ILE A 274 0.63 0.23 -0.27
CA ILE A 274 -0.24 -0.95 -0.14
C ILE A 274 0.60 -2.16 0.26
N ALA A 275 0.28 -2.77 1.40
CA ALA A 275 1.00 -3.92 1.95
C ALA A 275 0.28 -5.25 1.73
N SER A 276 -1.04 -5.26 1.62
CA SER A 276 -1.79 -6.51 1.47
C SER A 276 -3.16 -6.35 0.84
N PHE A 277 -3.69 -7.47 0.36
CA PHE A 277 -5.02 -7.61 -0.21
C PHE A 277 -5.72 -8.79 0.45
N THR A 278 -6.93 -8.60 0.96
CA THR A 278 -7.75 -9.67 1.50
C THR A 278 -8.94 -9.90 0.59
N LEU A 279 -9.18 -11.17 0.24
CA LEU A 279 -10.26 -11.60 -0.63
C LEU A 279 -11.52 -11.96 0.18
N SER A 280 -12.64 -12.08 -0.52
CA SER A 280 -13.95 -12.41 0.05
C SER A 280 -14.00 -13.79 0.72
N ASP A 281 -13.14 -14.72 0.31
CA ASP A 281 -13.00 -16.07 0.88
C ASP A 281 -12.10 -16.12 2.12
N GLY A 282 -11.51 -14.99 2.52
CA GLY A 282 -10.62 -14.86 3.67
C GLY A 282 -9.14 -15.04 3.35
N LYS A 283 -8.75 -15.35 2.09
CA LYS A 283 -7.33 -15.37 1.70
C LYS A 283 -6.75 -13.97 1.77
N THR A 284 -5.60 -13.84 2.43
CA THR A 284 -4.78 -12.62 2.41
C THR A 284 -3.55 -12.85 1.53
N ILE A 285 -3.24 -11.87 0.70
CA ILE A 285 -2.07 -11.78 -0.15
C ILE A 285 -1.23 -10.63 0.37
N GLU A 286 -0.04 -10.93 0.86
CA GLU A 286 0.93 -9.94 1.32
C GLU A 286 1.89 -9.57 0.19
N VAL A 287 2.22 -8.28 0.09
CA VAL A 287 3.25 -7.78 -0.81
C VAL A 287 4.62 -8.14 -0.23
N GLY A 288 5.48 -8.79 -1.02
CA GLY A 288 6.79 -9.21 -0.56
C GLY A 288 7.70 -9.70 -1.68
N PRO A 289 8.98 -10.02 -1.38
CA PRO A 289 9.99 -10.35 -2.38
C PRO A 289 9.87 -11.77 -2.96
N ALA A 290 9.27 -12.70 -2.23
CA ALA A 290 9.14 -14.10 -2.63
C ALA A 290 7.72 -14.65 -2.35
N PRO A 291 6.68 -14.07 -2.98
CA PRO A 291 5.31 -14.55 -2.79
C PRO A 291 5.13 -15.94 -3.41
N PRO A 292 4.14 -16.74 -2.96
CA PRO A 292 3.70 -17.94 -3.67
C PRO A 292 3.41 -17.64 -5.14
N GLU A 293 3.65 -18.58 -6.06
CA GLU A 293 3.60 -18.34 -7.51
C GLU A 293 2.31 -17.62 -7.97
N LYS A 294 1.16 -18.06 -7.46
CA LYS A 294 -0.15 -17.48 -7.79
C LYS A 294 -0.31 -16.05 -7.26
N ASP A 295 0.18 -15.81 -6.05
CA ASP A 295 0.16 -14.50 -5.40
C ASP A 295 1.10 -13.54 -6.15
N GLY A 296 2.27 -14.02 -6.56
CA GLY A 296 3.21 -13.28 -7.40
C GLY A 296 2.61 -12.83 -8.73
N LYS A 297 1.88 -13.71 -9.44
CA LYS A 297 1.20 -13.35 -10.70
C LYS A 297 0.19 -12.21 -10.50
N PHE A 298 -0.61 -12.27 -9.45
CA PHE A 298 -1.55 -11.20 -9.10
C PHE A 298 -0.81 -9.90 -8.75
N LEU A 299 0.20 -9.98 -7.88
CA LEU A 299 0.97 -8.81 -7.44
C LEU A 299 1.70 -8.12 -8.60
N ASP A 300 2.30 -8.89 -9.51
CA ASP A 300 2.95 -8.34 -10.70
C ASP A 300 1.94 -7.70 -11.65
N ALA A 301 0.76 -8.30 -11.83
CA ALA A 301 -0.30 -7.72 -12.65
C ALA A 301 -0.78 -6.37 -12.07
N VAL A 302 -1.00 -6.32 -10.75
CA VAL A 302 -1.40 -5.10 -10.03
C VAL A 302 -0.31 -4.03 -10.16
N ARG A 303 0.95 -4.33 -9.80
CA ARG A 303 2.06 -3.36 -9.89
C ARG A 303 2.24 -2.83 -11.31
N LYS A 304 2.22 -3.70 -12.31
CA LYS A 304 2.38 -3.31 -13.71
C LYS A 304 1.26 -2.37 -14.16
N ALA A 305 0.02 -2.67 -13.79
CA ALA A 305 -1.14 -1.86 -14.16
C ALA A 305 -1.25 -0.55 -13.36
N ALA A 306 -0.58 -0.45 -12.20
CA ALA A 306 -0.45 0.80 -11.47
C ALA A 306 0.35 1.87 -12.24
N CYS A 307 1.23 1.44 -13.16
CA CYS A 307 2.01 2.35 -13.98
C CYS A 307 1.12 3.06 -15.01
N GLY A 308 0.96 4.38 -14.87
CA GLY A 308 0.09 5.18 -15.73
C GLY A 308 -0.91 5.99 -14.90
N PRO A 309 -1.86 5.32 -14.20
CA PRO A 309 -2.70 5.96 -13.20
C PRO A 309 -1.87 6.69 -12.14
N PHE A 310 -0.76 6.07 -11.72
CA PHE A 310 0.22 6.66 -10.81
C PHE A 310 1.48 7.09 -11.57
N LYS A 311 2.14 8.12 -11.05
CA LYS A 311 3.37 8.71 -11.62
C LYS A 311 4.62 8.04 -11.08
N THR A 312 4.53 7.47 -9.88
CA THR A 312 5.57 6.64 -9.30
C THR A 312 4.94 5.34 -8.83
N VAL A 313 5.57 4.22 -9.18
CA VAL A 313 5.21 2.89 -8.70
C VAL A 313 6.50 2.20 -8.30
N LEU A 314 6.67 1.90 -7.02
CA LEU A 314 7.79 1.11 -6.50
C LEU A 314 7.23 -0.10 -5.78
N GLY A 315 7.95 -1.21 -5.83
CA GLY A 315 7.57 -2.41 -5.09
C GLY A 315 8.74 -3.35 -4.88
N PRO A 316 8.48 -4.61 -4.48
CA PRO A 316 9.52 -5.59 -4.26
C PRO A 316 10.44 -5.73 -5.48
N GLY A 317 11.74 -5.53 -5.24
CA GLY A 317 12.78 -5.51 -6.27
C GLY A 317 13.24 -4.13 -6.73
N ALA A 318 12.54 -3.04 -6.39
CA ALA A 318 12.97 -1.67 -6.67
C ALA A 318 14.15 -1.25 -5.75
N ASP A 319 13.94 -1.36 -4.44
CA ASP A 319 14.95 -1.14 -3.41
C ASP A 319 14.53 -1.83 -2.09
N ALA A 320 15.33 -1.66 -1.03
CA ALA A 320 15.08 -2.26 0.27
C ALA A 320 13.89 -1.64 1.02
N ASP A 321 13.62 -0.34 0.82
CA ASP A 321 12.54 0.38 1.53
C ASP A 321 11.18 -0.11 1.01
N HIS A 322 11.07 -0.48 -0.27
CA HIS A 322 9.83 -0.93 -0.92
C HIS A 322 9.68 -2.47 -1.00
N ALA A 323 10.43 -3.22 -0.18
CA ALA A 323 10.45 -4.69 -0.26
C ALA A 323 9.13 -5.37 0.17
N LEU A 324 8.28 -4.68 0.94
CA LEU A 324 7.09 -5.25 1.58
C LEU A 324 5.79 -4.47 1.27
N HIS A 325 5.81 -3.54 0.32
CA HIS A 325 4.64 -2.78 -0.07
C HIS A 325 4.79 -2.25 -1.50
N PHE A 326 3.68 -1.83 -2.10
CA PHE A 326 3.69 -0.99 -3.29
C PHE A 326 3.57 0.47 -2.89
N HIS A 327 4.58 1.28 -3.21
CA HIS A 327 4.50 2.74 -3.10
C HIS A 327 3.90 3.30 -4.39
N LEU A 328 2.80 4.03 -4.25
CA LEU A 328 2.06 4.65 -5.36
C LEU A 328 1.94 6.14 -5.10
N ASP A 329 2.40 7.00 -6.01
CA ASP A 329 2.21 8.45 -5.87
C ASP A 329 1.83 9.16 -7.18
N LEU A 330 1.34 10.40 -7.02
CA LEU A 330 0.97 11.29 -8.11
C LEU A 330 1.99 12.43 -8.31
N GLU A 331 3.27 12.21 -7.98
CA GLU A 331 4.31 13.23 -8.15
C GLU A 331 4.33 13.71 -9.62
N PRO A 332 4.19 15.03 -9.89
CA PRO A 332 4.35 15.54 -11.24
C PRO A 332 5.75 15.28 -11.79
N ARG A 333 5.84 14.41 -12.80
CA ARG A 333 7.10 14.09 -13.49
C ARG A 333 7.29 14.99 -14.72
N ARG A 334 8.54 15.24 -15.10
CA ARG A 334 8.88 15.98 -16.32
C ARG A 334 8.20 15.31 -17.53
N HIS A 335 7.60 16.13 -18.40
CA HIS A 335 6.86 15.68 -19.59
C HIS A 335 5.68 14.73 -19.31
N GLY A 336 5.18 14.68 -18.08
CA GLY A 336 4.03 13.84 -17.70
C GLY A 336 4.33 12.34 -17.64
N GLY A 337 5.61 11.95 -17.67
CA GLY A 337 6.06 10.55 -17.63
C GLY A 337 5.73 9.82 -16.32
N THR A 338 6.13 8.56 -16.26
CA THR A 338 6.01 7.70 -15.07
C THR A 338 7.36 7.09 -14.71
N PHE A 339 7.53 6.72 -13.45
CA PHE A 339 8.68 5.97 -12.96
C PHE A 339 8.16 4.73 -12.24
N CYS A 340 8.39 3.57 -12.86
CA CYS A 340 7.81 2.31 -12.40
C CYS A 340 8.93 1.27 -12.28
N GLN A 341 9.10 0.69 -11.10
CA GLN A 341 10.13 -0.29 -10.76
C GLN A 341 9.55 -1.44 -9.92
#